data_AF-A0A4Q0IFR1-F1
#
_entry.id   AF-A0A4Q0IFR1-F1
#
_cell.length_a   1.000
_cell.length_b   1.000
_cell.length_c   1.000
_cell.angle_alpha   90.00
_cell.angle_beta   90.00
_cell.angle_gamma   90.00
#
_symmetry.space_group_name_H-M   'P 1'
#
loop_
_entity.id
_entity.type
_entity.pdbx_description
1 polymer ?
#
loop_
_entity_poly.entity_id
_entity_poly.type
_entity_poly.pdbx_seq_one_letter_code
_entity_poly.pdbx_strand_id
1 'polypeptide(L)' 'MIPQWSQKLERNLLRTKYYDGRNELKNLSIAVPDSMAGISEVVGWPQKSVDALADRLVFDVFVGV' A
#
# COMPACT_ATOMS: atom_id res chain seq x y z
N MET A 1 -8.95 -0.54 -24.67
CA MET A 1 -8.48 -0.04 -23.36
C MET A 1 -9.26 1.22 -23.03
N ILE A 2 -10.04 1.21 -21.95
CA ILE A 2 -11.07 2.21 -21.66
C ILE A 2 -10.39 3.50 -21.16
N PRO A 3 -10.69 4.71 -21.70
CA PRO A 3 -9.98 5.96 -21.37
C PRO A 3 -9.88 6.29 -19.88
N GLN A 4 -10.87 5.83 -19.09
CA GLN A 4 -10.92 5.94 -17.64
C GLN A 4 -9.74 5.26 -16.95
N TRP A 5 -9.26 4.12 -17.48
CA TRP A 5 -8.09 3.44 -16.93
C TRP A 5 -6.83 4.30 -17.06
N SER A 6 -6.60 4.88 -18.24
CA SER A 6 -5.46 5.76 -18.50
C SER A 6 -5.46 6.98 -17.57
N GLN A 7 -6.63 7.62 -17.38
CA GLN A 7 -6.78 8.76 -16.48
C GLN A 7 -6.54 8.42 -14.99
N LYS A 8 -6.71 7.16 -14.57
CA LYS A 8 -6.54 6.72 -13.18
C LYS A 8 -5.22 6.00 -12.94
N LEU A 9 -4.46 5.70 -13.99
CA LEU A 9 -3.26 4.87 -13.93
C LEU A 9 -2.22 5.43 -12.96
N GLU A 10 -1.84 6.70 -13.09
CA GLU A 10 -0.82 7.30 -12.21
C GLU A 10 -1.19 7.23 -10.73
N ARG A 11 -2.45 7.57 -10.41
CA ARG A 11 -2.93 7.52 -9.03
C ARG A 11 -2.93 6.09 -8.49
N ASN A 12 -3.30 5.13 -9.31
CA ASN A 12 -3.33 3.73 -8.92
C ASN A 12 -1.91 3.20 -8.68
N LEU A 13 -0.95 3.52 -9.55
CA LEU A 13 0.46 3.15 -9.38
C LEU A 13 1.04 3.71 -8.07
N LEU A 14 0.74 4.97 -7.73
CA LEU A 14 1.17 5.56 -6.46
C LEU A 14 0.59 4.77 -5.26
N ARG A 15 -0.70 4.45 -5.30
CA ARG A 15 -1.37 3.69 -4.23
C ARG A 15 -0.81 2.28 -4.10
N THR A 16 -0.52 1.61 -5.21
CA THR A 16 0.14 0.30 -5.20
C THR A 16 1.51 0.36 -4.53
N LYS A 17 2.31 1.39 -4.79
CA LYS A 17 3.61 1.57 -4.10
C LYS A 17 3.46 1.72 -2.59
N TYR A 18 2.44 2.45 -2.13
CA TYR A 18 2.13 2.58 -0.70
C TYR A 18 1.57 1.30 -0.09
N TYR A 19 0.72 0.58 -0.83
CA TYR A 19 0.11 -0.68 -0.41
C TYR A 19 1.18 -1.76 -0.22
N ASP A 20 2.04 -1.95 -1.22
CA ASP A 20 3.13 -2.93 -1.19
C ASP A 20 4.21 -2.57 -0.15
N GLY A 21 4.17 -1.37 0.44
CA GLY A 21 5.18 -0.88 1.37
C GLY A 21 6.57 -0.72 0.75
N ARG A 22 6.68 -0.71 -0.59
CA ARG A 22 7.95 -0.57 -1.34
C ARG A 22 8.48 0.87 -1.35
N ASN A 23 7.91 1.77 -0.56
CA ASN A 23 8.45 3.11 -0.48
C ASN A 23 9.79 2.99 0.25
N GLU A 24 10.88 3.08 -0.50
CA GLU A 24 12.24 3.05 0.00
C GLU A 24 12.31 3.94 1.23
N LEU A 25 12.78 3.36 2.35
CA LEU A 25 13.11 4.14 3.54
C LEU A 25 13.95 5.31 3.06
N LYS A 26 13.45 6.54 3.22
CA LYS A 26 14.29 7.72 3.04
C LYS A 26 15.36 7.59 4.10
N ASN A 27 16.56 7.20 3.69
CA ASN A 27 17.68 7.08 4.59
C ASN A 27 18.01 8.51 5.04
N LEU A 28 17.53 8.88 6.23
CA LEU A 28 17.67 10.23 6.77
C LEU A 28 19.08 10.46 7.32
N SER A 29 19.99 9.48 7.25
CA SER A 29 21.41 9.51 7.68
C SER A 29 21.67 10.00 9.12
N ILE A 30 20.64 10.17 9.93
CA ILE A 30 20.69 10.68 11.30
C ILE A 30 20.68 9.58 12.36
N ALA A 31 20.24 8.36 12.00
CA ALA A 31 20.03 7.28 12.97
C ALA A 31 20.24 5.85 12.44
N VAL A 32 20.42 5.66 11.13
CA VAL A 32 20.59 4.34 10.51
C VAL A 32 22.08 4.11 10.25
N PRO A 33 22.73 3.13 10.91
CA PRO A 33 24.11 2.78 10.62
C PRO A 33 24.26 2.29 9.17
N ASP A 34 25.39 2.60 8.52
CA ASP A 34 25.65 2.18 7.12
C ASP A 34 25.51 0.67 6.91
N SER A 35 25.79 -0.13 7.94
CA SER A 35 25.62 -1.59 7.95
C SER A 35 24.15 -2.05 7.87
N MET A 36 23.20 -1.15 8.09
CA MET A 36 21.76 -1.42 8.19
C MET A 36 20.97 -0.83 7.01
N ALA A 37 21.63 -0.09 6.11
CA ALA A 37 21.03 0.55 4.94
C ALA A 37 20.40 -0.43 3.93
N GLY A 38 20.72 -1.73 4.02
CA GLY A 38 20.13 -2.79 3.19
C GLY A 38 18.88 -3.45 3.78
N ILE A 39 18.46 -3.07 5.00
CA ILE A 39 17.25 -3.60 5.61
C ILE A 39 16.06 -2.93 4.94
N SER A 40 15.47 -3.64 3.98
CA SER A 40 14.17 -3.30 3.41
C SER A 40 13.10 -3.52 4.48
N GLU A 41 12.84 -2.50 5.30
CA GLU A 41 11.78 -2.53 6.31
C GLU A 41 10.42 -2.38 5.63
N VAL A 42 10.00 -3.40 4.89
CA VAL A 42 8.64 -3.53 4.38
C VAL A 42 7.85 -4.27 5.46
N VAL A 43 7.48 -3.56 6.52
CA VAL A 43 6.49 -4.13 7.43
C VAL A 43 5.14 -3.92 6.75
N GLY A 44 4.52 -5.00 6.28
CA GLY A 44 3.24 -5.03 5.55
C GLY A 44 2.02 -4.48 6.31
N TRP A 45 2.23 -3.61 7.30
CA TRP A 45 1.20 -2.83 7.99
C TRP A 45 0.32 -2.01 7.06
N PRO A 46 0.83 -1.33 6.01
CA PRO A 46 -0.04 -0.58 5.09
C PRO A 46 -1.03 -1.50 4.40
N GLN A 47 -0.54 -2.60 3.83
CA GLN A 47 -1.36 -3.64 3.22
C GLN A 47 -2.41 -4.19 4.20
N LYS A 48 -1.99 -4.69 5.37
CA LYS A 48 -2.91 -5.25 6.37
C LYS A 48 -3.99 -4.26 6.82
N SER A 49 -3.64 -2.98 6.94
CA SER A 49 -4.59 -1.94 7.37
C SER A 49 -5.62 -1.64 6.28
N VAL A 50 -5.20 -1.62 5.02
CA VAL A 50 -6.09 -1.41 3.86
C VAL A 50 -7.02 -2.60 3.68
N ASP A 51 -6.51 -3.83 3.78
CA ASP A 51 -7.29 -5.05 3.64
C ASP A 51 -8.36 -5.14 4.74
N ALA A 52 -7.97 -4.94 6.01
CA ALA A 52 -8.90 -4.99 7.14
C ALA A 52 -9.97 -3.88 7.09
N LEU A 53 -9.73 -2.78 6.39
CA LEU A 53 -10.73 -1.75 6.13
C LEU A 53 -11.66 -2.16 4.98
N ALA A 54 -11.11 -2.70 3.91
CA ALA A 54 -11.89 -3.19 2.77
C ALA A 54 -12.88 -4.27 3.19
N ASP A 55 -12.42 -5.25 4.00
CA ASP A 55 -13.25 -6.34 4.53
C ASP A 55 -14.44 -5.83 5.35
N ARG A 56 -14.33 -4.66 6.00
CA ARG A 56 -15.42 -4.05 6.77
C ARG A 56 -16.39 -3.22 5.94
N LEU A 57 -15.94 -2.71 4.79
CA LEU A 57 -16.73 -1.86 3.91
C LEU A 57 -17.48 -2.66 2.85
N VAL A 58 -16.95 -3.82 2.46
CA VAL A 58 -17.60 -4.71 1.50
C VAL A 58 -18.73 -5.43 2.20
N PHE A 59 -19.94 -5.09 1.82
CA PHE A 59 -21.14 -5.76 2.29
C PHE A 59 -21.24 -7.14 1.61
N ASP A 60 -21.05 -8.20 2.38
CA ASP A 60 -20.81 -9.55 1.82
C ASP A 60 -22.11 -10.20 1.32
N VAL A 61 -23.18 -10.20 2.12
CA VAL A 61 -24.49 -10.79 1.74
C VAL A 61 -25.63 -10.10 2.50
N PHE A 62 -26.75 -9.83 1.80
CA PHE A 62 -28.06 -9.54 2.40
C PHE A 62 -28.96 -10.78 2.22
N VAL A 63 -29.32 -11.47 3.30
CA VAL A 63 -30.41 -12.47 3.26
C VAL A 63 -31.67 -11.78 3.78
N GLY A 64 -32.47 -11.25 2.86
CA GLY A 64 -33.78 -10.67 3.18
C GLY A 64 -34.76 -11.75 3.60
N VAL A 65 -35.41 -11.54 4.74
CA VAL A 65 -36.57 -12.31 5.21
C VAL A 65 -37.85 -11.73 4.60
#